data_AF-A0A3S9CMM1-F1
#
_entry.id   AF-A0A3S9CMM1-F1
#
_cell.length_a   1.000
_cell.length_b   1.000
_cell.length_c   1.000
_cell.angle_alpha   90.00
_cell.angle_beta   90.00
_cell.angle_gamma   90.00
#
_symmetry.space_group_name_H-M   'P 1'
#
loop_
_entity.id
_entity.type
_entity.pdbx_description
1 polymer ?
#
loop_
_entity_poly.entity_id
_entity_poly.type
_entity_poly.pdbx_seq_one_letter_code
_entity_poly.pdbx_strand_id
1 'polypeptide(L)'
;MTSFVGIDVTKTYTVAQLTGTESGKAPKVGDRYESYDNKTYRFVKYNQGAGAIAAVANNVVGFYAPGGVSTGVFNEVTSDVSDTAGLGAGVLAGTPGNGEYGWIQVQGPATLNTALVSGASGQPLVLSTTTDGTLKVAGAVTDPVVAYAVLAASKIVMCAFPS
;
A
#
# COMPACT_ATOMS: atom_id res chain seq x y z
N MET A 1 -18.04 -7.68 7.34
CA MET A 1 -16.90 -6.99 7.95
C MET A 1 -16.45 -7.84 9.13
N THR A 2 -15.27 -8.43 9.07
CA THR A 2 -14.67 -9.16 10.20
C THR A 2 -14.11 -8.11 11.16
N SER A 3 -14.72 -7.95 12.33
CA SER A 3 -14.21 -7.03 13.35
C SER A 3 -13.03 -7.69 14.07
N PHE A 4 -11.81 -7.26 13.76
CA PHE A 4 -10.63 -7.64 14.52
C PHE A 4 -10.50 -6.69 15.72
N VAL A 5 -10.55 -7.19 16.95
CA VAL A 5 -10.30 -6.37 18.15
C VAL A 5 -8.81 -6.41 18.48
N GLY A 6 -8.18 -5.25 18.63
CA GLY A 6 -6.79 -5.14 19.11
C GLY A 6 -5.73 -5.58 18.11
N ILE A 7 -6.00 -5.47 16.80
CA ILE A 7 -5.04 -5.86 15.77
C ILE A 7 -3.85 -4.91 15.71
N ASP A 8 -2.65 -5.49 15.63
CA ASP A 8 -1.42 -4.76 15.32
C ASP A 8 -1.24 -4.73 13.80
N VAL A 9 -1.55 -3.57 13.19
CA VAL A 9 -1.41 -3.36 11.74
C VAL A 9 0.05 -3.31 11.29
N THR A 10 1.01 -3.14 12.21
CA THR A 10 2.44 -3.09 11.88
C THR A 10 3.09 -4.47 11.89
N LYS A 11 2.45 -5.47 12.51
CA LYS A 11 2.92 -6.86 12.55
C LYS A 11 2.93 -7.48 11.15
N THR A 12 4.05 -8.11 10.81
CA THR A 12 4.25 -8.87 9.56
C THR A 12 4.21 -10.36 9.83
N TYR A 13 3.97 -11.14 8.78
CA TYR A 13 3.87 -12.59 8.87
C TYR A 13 4.63 -13.26 7.73
N THR A 14 5.43 -14.25 8.06
CA THR A 14 5.97 -15.18 7.07
C THR A 14 4.91 -16.19 6.63
N VAL A 15 5.10 -16.83 5.47
CA VAL A 15 4.24 -17.93 5.01
C VAL A 15 4.13 -19.02 6.09
N ALA A 16 5.24 -19.40 6.71
CA ALA A 16 5.29 -20.43 7.74
C ALA A 16 4.49 -20.04 9.00
N GLN A 17 4.47 -18.76 9.38
CA GLN A 17 3.65 -18.30 10.50
C GLN A 17 2.16 -18.39 10.18
N LEU A 18 1.74 -17.96 8.98
CA LEU A 18 0.32 -18.02 8.56
C LEU A 18 -0.23 -19.45 8.52
N THR A 19 0.59 -20.43 8.12
CA THR A 19 0.19 -21.84 8.07
C THR A 19 0.46 -22.60 9.38
N GLY A 20 1.28 -22.02 10.27
CA GLY A 20 1.77 -22.66 11.48
C GLY A 20 1.24 -22.00 12.75
N THR A 21 2.14 -21.35 13.50
CA THR A 21 1.87 -20.84 14.86
C THR A 21 0.72 -19.83 14.93
N GLU A 22 0.48 -19.10 13.84
CA GLU A 22 -0.56 -18.08 13.73
C GLU A 22 -1.75 -18.55 12.88
N SER A 23 -1.81 -19.84 12.51
CA SER A 23 -2.92 -20.38 11.73
C SER A 23 -4.26 -20.17 12.45
N GLY A 24 -5.22 -19.59 11.74
CA GLY A 24 -6.54 -19.23 12.29
C GLY A 24 -6.55 -18.03 13.24
N LYS A 25 -5.38 -17.46 13.56
CA LYS A 25 -5.21 -16.25 14.40
C LYS A 25 -4.76 -15.05 13.59
N ALA A 26 -3.98 -15.29 12.53
CA ALA A 26 -3.57 -14.28 11.59
C ALA A 26 -4.70 -13.94 10.61
N PRO A 27 -4.68 -12.71 10.06
CA PRO A 27 -5.60 -12.31 9.00
C PRO A 27 -5.36 -13.15 7.74
N LYS A 28 -6.43 -13.36 6.97
CA LYS A 28 -6.32 -13.94 5.62
C LYS A 28 -6.00 -12.85 4.62
N VAL A 29 -5.28 -13.23 3.57
CA VAL A 29 -4.99 -12.33 2.44
C VAL A 29 -6.31 -11.80 1.86
N GLY A 30 -6.42 -10.48 1.73
CA GLY A 30 -7.61 -9.78 1.29
C GLY A 30 -8.55 -9.33 2.42
N ASP A 31 -8.31 -9.76 3.67
CA ASP A 31 -9.09 -9.28 4.81
C ASP A 31 -8.93 -7.76 4.95
N ARG A 32 -10.02 -7.11 5.35
CA ARG A 32 -10.06 -5.68 5.66
C ARG A 32 -10.27 -5.46 7.14
N TYR A 33 -9.62 -4.42 7.65
CA TYR A 33 -9.77 -3.96 9.03
C TYR A 33 -10.07 -2.46 9.02
N GLU A 34 -11.10 -2.04 9.76
CA GLU A 34 -11.40 -0.64 10.01
C GLU A 34 -10.99 -0.30 11.45
N SER A 35 -10.12 0.69 11.58
CA SER A 35 -9.59 1.16 12.85
C SER A 35 -10.51 2.22 13.48
N TYR A 36 -10.39 2.42 14.79
CA TYR A 36 -11.15 3.41 15.55
C TYR A 36 -10.93 4.86 15.08
N ASP A 37 -9.80 5.14 14.42
CA ASP A 37 -9.48 6.43 13.81
C ASP A 37 -9.98 6.55 12.36
N ASN A 38 -10.92 5.68 11.97
CA ASN A 38 -11.59 5.68 10.66
C ASN A 38 -10.63 5.46 9.48
N LYS A 39 -9.51 4.78 9.74
CA LYS A 39 -8.59 4.26 8.72
C LYS A 39 -8.98 2.85 8.35
N THR A 40 -8.89 2.52 7.07
CA THR A 40 -9.12 1.16 6.59
C THR A 40 -7.80 0.57 6.10
N TYR A 41 -7.57 -0.68 6.49
CA TYR A 41 -6.41 -1.47 6.10
C TYR A 41 -6.84 -2.72 5.36
N ARG A 42 -5.98 -3.22 4.48
CA ARG A 42 -6.13 -4.48 3.77
C ARG A 42 -4.89 -5.35 3.94
N PHE A 43 -5.07 -6.63 4.19
CA PHE A 43 -3.96 -7.58 4.37
C PHE A 43 -3.52 -8.15 3.03
N VAL A 44 -2.22 -8.02 2.70
CA VAL A 44 -1.67 -8.34 1.38
C VAL A 44 -0.30 -8.99 1.50
N LYS A 45 0.18 -9.57 0.39
CA LYS A 45 1.55 -10.07 0.25
C LYS A 45 2.45 -8.99 -0.34
N TYR A 46 3.66 -8.82 0.19
CA TYR A 46 4.67 -7.93 -0.38
C TYR A 46 5.64 -8.69 -1.28
N ASN A 47 5.96 -8.11 -2.43
CA ASN A 47 6.96 -8.60 -3.38
C ASN A 47 7.96 -7.47 -3.67
N GLN A 48 9.26 -7.75 -3.58
CA GLN A 48 10.28 -6.74 -3.82
C GLN A 48 10.43 -6.33 -5.30
N GLY A 49 9.75 -7.03 -6.22
CA GLY A 49 9.89 -6.80 -7.65
C GLY A 49 11.27 -7.15 -8.18
N ALA A 50 11.47 -6.91 -9.47
CA ALA A 50 12.73 -7.12 -10.17
C ALA A 50 13.86 -6.23 -9.64
N GLY A 51 13.53 -5.02 -9.16
CA GLY A 51 14.47 -4.07 -8.57
C GLY A 51 14.89 -4.40 -7.13
N ALA A 52 14.34 -5.48 -6.54
CA ALA A 52 14.62 -5.89 -5.17
C ALA A 52 14.37 -4.76 -4.13
N ILE A 53 13.30 -3.99 -4.31
CA ILE A 53 12.95 -2.86 -3.46
C ILE A 53 12.40 -3.37 -2.13
N ALA A 54 13.12 -3.11 -1.04
CA ALA A 54 12.70 -3.49 0.31
C ALA A 54 11.46 -2.69 0.77
N ALA A 55 10.56 -3.34 1.53
CA ALA A 55 9.42 -2.66 2.10
C ALA A 55 9.86 -1.65 3.16
N VAL A 56 9.31 -0.44 3.11
CA VAL A 56 9.51 0.59 4.12
C VAL A 56 8.15 1.06 4.61
N ALA A 57 7.97 1.11 5.93
CA ALA A 57 6.72 1.57 6.53
C ALA A 57 6.41 2.99 6.05
N ASN A 58 5.14 3.25 5.78
CA ASN A 58 4.60 4.49 5.23
C ASN A 58 5.06 4.82 3.80
N ASN A 59 5.71 3.90 3.07
CA ASN A 59 5.85 4.03 1.62
C ASN A 59 4.56 3.57 0.92
N VAL A 60 4.33 4.13 -0.27
CA VAL A 60 3.23 3.71 -1.13
C VAL A 60 3.59 2.40 -1.86
N VAL A 61 2.58 1.60 -2.18
CA VAL A 61 2.73 0.41 -3.01
C VAL A 61 1.71 0.40 -4.13
N GLY A 62 2.08 -0.20 -5.25
CA GLY A 62 1.18 -0.55 -6.34
C GLY A 62 0.83 -2.03 -6.34
N PHE A 63 -0.19 -2.41 -7.10
CA PHE A 63 -0.45 -3.82 -7.38
C PHE A 63 0.69 -4.41 -8.19
N TYR A 64 1.14 -5.59 -7.77
CA TYR A 64 2.25 -6.29 -8.43
C TYR A 64 1.86 -6.69 -9.86
N ALA A 65 2.68 -6.28 -10.80
CA ALA A 65 2.51 -6.47 -12.24
C ALA A 65 3.91 -6.62 -12.85
N PRO A 66 4.43 -7.86 -12.96
CA PRO A 66 5.79 -8.11 -13.44
C PRO A 66 6.08 -7.42 -14.78
N GLY A 67 7.16 -6.66 -14.86
CA GLY A 67 7.53 -5.89 -16.05
C GLY A 67 6.53 -4.79 -16.42
N GLY A 68 5.73 -4.33 -15.46
CA GLY A 68 4.72 -3.28 -15.64
C GLY A 68 3.42 -3.74 -16.30
N VAL A 69 3.25 -5.04 -16.54
CA VAL A 69 2.07 -5.60 -17.20
C VAL A 69 1.21 -6.35 -16.19
N SER A 70 -0.05 -5.92 -16.03
CA SER A 70 -0.97 -6.57 -15.10
C SER A 70 -1.24 -8.01 -15.51
N THR A 71 -1.07 -8.93 -14.56
CA THR A 71 -1.42 -10.35 -14.67
C THR A 71 -2.72 -10.69 -13.94
N GLY A 72 -3.51 -9.67 -13.56
CA GLY A 72 -4.74 -9.85 -12.79
C GLY A 72 -4.51 -10.11 -11.30
N VAL A 73 -3.30 -9.88 -10.79
CA VAL A 73 -2.96 -10.03 -9.36
C VAL A 73 -3.39 -8.77 -8.61
N PHE A 74 -4.21 -8.95 -7.57
CA PHE A 74 -4.75 -7.83 -6.76
C PHE A 74 -4.47 -7.96 -5.26
N ASN A 75 -3.84 -9.06 -4.80
CA ASN A 75 -3.52 -9.33 -3.40
C ASN A 75 -2.00 -9.34 -3.11
N GLU A 76 -1.20 -9.05 -4.13
CA GLU A 76 0.24 -8.90 -4.05
C GLU A 76 0.61 -7.49 -4.48
N VAL A 77 1.52 -6.87 -3.73
CA VAL A 77 1.88 -5.47 -3.88
C VAL A 77 3.38 -5.29 -3.87
N THR A 78 3.85 -4.21 -4.49
CA THR A 78 5.27 -3.85 -4.53
C THR A 78 5.45 -2.35 -4.47
N SER A 79 6.59 -1.89 -3.93
CA SER A 79 7.03 -0.50 -4.08
C SER A 79 7.88 -0.28 -5.34
N ASP A 80 8.33 -1.35 -6.01
CA ASP A 80 9.07 -1.28 -7.28
C ASP A 80 8.16 -0.81 -8.40
N VAL A 81 8.36 0.43 -8.84
CA VAL A 81 7.51 1.05 -9.84
C VAL A 81 7.56 0.34 -11.19
N SER A 82 8.69 -0.28 -11.52
CA SER A 82 8.87 -1.01 -12.78
C SER A 82 8.07 -2.31 -12.83
N ASP A 83 7.64 -2.80 -11.67
CA ASP A 83 6.79 -3.97 -11.48
C ASP A 83 5.37 -3.59 -11.01
N THR A 84 4.90 -2.40 -11.39
CA THR A 84 3.52 -1.97 -11.24
C THR A 84 2.91 -1.56 -12.57
N ALA A 85 1.62 -1.81 -12.76
CA ALA A 85 0.86 -1.29 -13.90
C ALA A 85 0.40 0.17 -13.68
N GLY A 86 1.09 0.95 -12.84
CA GLY A 86 0.68 2.30 -12.45
C GLY A 86 -0.57 2.38 -11.56
N LEU A 87 -1.03 1.26 -11.01
CA LEU A 87 -2.20 1.18 -10.15
C LEU A 87 -1.78 1.12 -8.68
N GLY A 88 -2.08 2.18 -7.92
CA GLY A 88 -1.82 2.22 -6.48
C GLY A 88 -2.70 1.24 -5.71
N ALA A 89 -2.10 0.54 -4.73
CA ALA A 89 -2.79 -0.43 -3.88
C ALA A 89 -2.99 0.06 -2.44
N GLY A 90 -2.04 0.84 -1.91
CA GLY A 90 -2.15 1.39 -0.54
C GLY A 90 -0.82 1.95 -0.02
N VAL A 91 -0.79 2.24 1.29
CA VAL A 91 0.40 2.69 2.03
C VAL A 91 0.79 1.60 3.03
N LEU A 92 2.05 1.15 3.03
CA LEU A 92 2.53 0.11 3.94
C LEU A 92 2.40 0.53 5.40
N ALA A 93 1.78 -0.29 6.24
CA ALA A 93 1.71 -0.06 7.69
C ALA A 93 2.94 -0.58 8.45
N GLY A 94 3.60 -1.60 7.91
CA GLY A 94 4.82 -2.21 8.46
C GLY A 94 5.88 -2.45 7.39
N THR A 95 6.89 -3.26 7.70
CA THR A 95 8.03 -3.57 6.81
C THR A 95 8.10 -5.07 6.50
N PRO A 96 7.13 -5.66 5.76
CA PRO A 96 7.18 -7.07 5.39
C PRO A 96 8.40 -7.38 4.52
N GLY A 97 9.07 -8.49 4.78
CA GLY A 97 10.11 -9.03 3.91
C GLY A 97 9.56 -9.49 2.55
N ASN A 98 10.46 -9.90 1.65
CA ASN A 98 10.05 -10.45 0.36
C ASN A 98 9.19 -11.71 0.52
N GLY A 99 8.00 -11.72 -0.07
CA GLY A 99 7.06 -12.84 0.05
C GLY A 99 6.36 -12.94 1.40
N GLU A 100 6.58 -11.98 2.30
CA GLU A 100 5.86 -11.89 3.57
C GLU A 100 4.56 -11.10 3.42
N TYR A 101 3.76 -11.11 4.48
CA TYR A 101 2.43 -10.52 4.52
C TYR A 101 2.36 -9.42 5.55
N GLY A 102 1.58 -8.39 5.23
CA GLY A 102 1.38 -7.24 6.10
C GLY A 102 0.16 -6.43 5.68
N TRP A 103 -0.08 -5.35 6.42
CA TRP A 103 -1.19 -4.45 6.16
C TRP A 103 -0.78 -3.27 5.30
N ILE A 104 -1.67 -2.89 4.38
CA ILE A 104 -1.62 -1.62 3.67
C ILE A 104 -2.84 -0.77 4.07
N GLN A 105 -2.63 0.50 4.36
CA GLN A 105 -3.71 1.47 4.53
C GLN A 105 -4.27 1.83 3.16
N VAL A 106 -5.58 1.68 3.01
CA VAL A 106 -6.31 1.96 1.75
C VAL A 106 -7.23 3.18 1.87
N GLN A 107 -7.65 3.53 3.09
CA GLN A 107 -8.51 4.69 3.36
C GLN A 107 -8.10 5.44 4.62
N GLY A 108 -8.41 6.74 4.66
CA GLY A 108 -8.15 7.62 5.81
C GLY A 108 -6.82 8.38 5.72
N PRO A 109 -6.49 9.24 6.68
CA PRO A 109 -5.28 10.05 6.65
C PRO A 109 -4.01 9.22 6.86
N ALA A 110 -2.97 9.45 6.07
CA ALA A 110 -1.65 8.82 6.23
C ALA A 110 -0.53 9.86 6.16
N THR A 111 0.55 9.64 6.91
CA THR A 111 1.78 10.41 6.80
C THR A 111 2.80 9.54 6.07
N LEU A 112 3.19 9.95 4.87
CA LEU A 112 4.13 9.19 4.05
C LEU A 112 5.56 9.34 4.57
N ASN A 113 6.37 8.30 4.37
CA ASN A 113 7.80 8.36 4.64
C ASN A 113 8.53 9.23 3.59
N THR A 114 8.16 9.08 2.32
CA THR A 114 8.71 9.84 1.19
C THR A 114 7.96 11.14 0.94
N ALA A 115 8.64 12.15 0.39
CA ALA A 115 7.97 13.31 -0.17
C ALA A 115 7.19 12.92 -1.45
N LEU A 116 6.23 13.76 -1.85
CA LEU A 116 5.61 13.65 -3.17
C LEU A 116 6.65 13.99 -4.23
N VAL A 117 6.63 13.28 -5.37
CA VAL A 117 7.45 13.64 -6.54
C VAL A 117 6.99 14.99 -7.09
N SER A 118 5.69 15.24 -7.06
CA SER A 118 5.08 16.52 -7.42
C SER A 118 3.72 16.68 -6.76
N GLY A 119 3.24 17.93 -6.67
CA GLY A 119 1.93 18.28 -6.15
C GLY A 119 1.98 19.24 -4.97
N ALA A 120 0.81 19.79 -4.64
CA ALA A 120 0.58 20.67 -3.51
C ALA A 120 -0.71 20.23 -2.78
N SER A 121 -0.97 20.77 -1.59
CA SER A 121 -2.21 20.53 -0.86
C SER A 121 -3.45 20.77 -1.73
N GLY A 122 -4.44 19.89 -1.58
CA GLY A 122 -5.69 19.89 -2.34
C GLY A 122 -5.64 19.13 -3.67
N GLN A 123 -4.47 18.69 -4.14
CA GLN A 123 -4.35 18.03 -5.43
C GLN A 123 -4.62 16.52 -5.38
N PRO A 124 -5.26 15.93 -6.41
CA PRO A 124 -5.36 14.49 -6.57
C PRO A 124 -3.99 13.89 -6.88
N LEU A 125 -3.75 12.71 -6.31
CA LEU A 125 -2.48 12.00 -6.40
C LEU A 125 -2.66 10.62 -7.04
N VAL A 126 -1.66 10.23 -7.79
CA VAL A 126 -1.54 8.94 -8.47
C VAL A 126 -0.23 8.28 -8.05
N LEU A 127 -0.13 6.96 -8.22
CA LEU A 127 1.14 6.25 -8.03
C LEU A 127 2.20 6.88 -8.96
N SER A 128 3.37 7.18 -8.41
CA SER A 128 4.49 7.62 -9.25
C SER A 128 4.87 6.50 -10.20
N THR A 129 5.25 6.86 -11.43
CA THR A 129 5.73 5.92 -12.45
C THR A 129 7.24 6.03 -12.67
N THR A 130 7.93 6.81 -11.83
CA THR A 130 9.36 7.15 -12.01
C THR A 130 10.17 7.03 -10.72
N THR A 131 9.51 6.86 -9.57
CA THR A 131 10.19 6.83 -8.27
C THR A 131 9.46 5.87 -7.34
N ASP A 132 10.17 4.87 -6.88
CA ASP A 132 9.63 3.79 -6.04
C ASP A 132 8.99 4.32 -4.77
N GLY A 133 7.85 3.73 -4.41
CA GLY A 133 7.19 4.00 -3.16
C GLY A 133 6.58 5.41 -2.99
N THR A 134 6.47 6.20 -4.06
CA THR A 134 6.03 7.60 -4.01
C THR A 134 4.72 7.87 -4.76
N LEU A 135 4.16 9.06 -4.52
CA LEU A 135 3.01 9.61 -5.25
C LEU A 135 3.42 10.86 -6.03
N LYS A 136 2.66 11.16 -7.08
CA LYS A 136 2.76 12.41 -7.86
C LYS A 136 1.38 12.99 -8.13
N VAL A 137 1.31 14.25 -8.56
CA VAL A 137 0.05 14.86 -9.00
C VAL A 137 -0.51 14.11 -10.22
N ALA A 138 -1.84 13.92 -10.26
CA ALA A 138 -2.51 13.43 -11.46
C ALA A 138 -2.33 14.43 -12.61
N GLY A 139 -1.99 13.92 -13.80
CA GLY A 139 -1.79 14.72 -15.01
C GLY A 139 -2.96 14.67 -15.98
N ALA A 140 -3.76 13.60 -15.95
CA ALA A 140 -4.92 13.40 -16.81
C ALA A 140 -6.17 13.05 -16.00
N VAL A 141 -7.36 13.40 -16.54
CA VAL A 141 -8.66 13.05 -15.92
C VAL A 141 -8.94 11.54 -15.92
N THR A 142 -8.23 10.79 -16.75
CA THR A 142 -8.28 9.33 -16.81
C THR A 142 -7.34 8.66 -15.82
N ASP A 143 -6.52 9.43 -15.11
CA ASP A 143 -5.55 8.84 -14.19
C ASP A 143 -6.27 8.15 -13.02
N PRO A 144 -5.76 7.00 -12.57
CA PRO A 144 -6.29 6.28 -11.42
C PRO A 144 -5.90 7.02 -10.14
N VAL A 145 -6.69 8.02 -9.75
CA VAL A 145 -6.48 8.77 -8.50
C VAL A 145 -6.62 7.82 -7.31
N VAL A 146 -5.62 7.82 -6.43
CA VAL A 146 -5.54 6.91 -5.27
C VAL A 146 -5.42 7.63 -3.93
N ALA A 147 -5.15 8.93 -3.94
CA ALA A 147 -5.08 9.75 -2.73
C ALA A 147 -5.27 11.23 -3.06
N TYR A 148 -5.40 12.05 -2.03
CA TYR A 148 -5.40 13.50 -2.13
C TYR A 148 -4.36 14.09 -1.17
N ALA A 149 -3.59 15.07 -1.64
CA ALA A 149 -2.64 15.77 -0.76
C ALA A 149 -3.41 16.62 0.26
N VAL A 150 -3.25 16.35 1.55
CA VAL A 150 -3.83 17.17 2.62
C VAL A 150 -2.83 18.26 3.00
N LEU A 151 -1.60 17.85 3.33
CA LEU A 151 -0.50 18.76 3.65
C LEU A 151 0.80 18.24 3.04
N ALA A 152 1.09 18.64 1.80
CA ALA A 152 2.22 18.14 1.02
C ALA A 152 3.58 18.39 1.73
N ALA A 153 3.75 19.57 2.34
CA ALA A 153 4.98 19.92 3.07
C ALA A 153 5.24 19.02 4.30
N SER A 154 4.19 18.39 4.85
CA SER A 154 4.28 17.44 5.96
C SER A 154 4.03 16.00 5.53
N LYS A 155 3.98 15.73 4.21
CA LYS A 155 3.76 14.39 3.62
C LYS A 155 2.42 13.75 4.03
N ILE A 156 1.43 14.56 4.39
CA ILE A 156 0.12 14.06 4.82
C ILE A 156 -0.81 13.96 3.61
N VAL A 157 -1.39 12.78 3.42
CA VAL A 157 -2.36 12.48 2.34
C VAL A 157 -3.64 11.88 2.92
N MET A 158 -4.73 12.02 2.19
CA MET A 158 -5.97 11.27 2.41
C MET A 158 -5.97 10.08 1.46
N CYS A 159 -5.84 8.87 1.99
CA CYS A 159 -5.88 7.63 1.23
C CYS A 159 -7.29 7.39 0.69
N ALA A 160 -7.38 7.05 -0.59
CA ALA A 160 -8.61 6.68 -1.29
C ALA A 160 -8.28 5.59 -2.34
N PHE A 161 -7.51 4.58 -1.92
CA PHE A 161 -7.05 3.52 -2.82
C PHE A 161 -8.21 2.57 -3.16
N PRO A 162 -8.22 1.98 -4.36
CA PRO A 162 -9.16 0.91 -4.70
C PRO A 162 -8.96 -0.26 -3.74
N SER A 163 -9.99 -0.57 -2.94
CA SER A 163 -9.92 -1.64 -1.93
C SER A 163 -10.98 -2.67 -2.16
#